data_AF-A0A381WLF3-F1
#
_entry.id   AF-A0A381WLF3-F1
#
_cell.length_a   1.000
_cell.length_b   1.000
_cell.length_c   1.000
_cell.angle_alpha   90.00
_cell.angle_beta   90.00
_cell.angle_gamma   90.00
#
_symmetry.space_group_name_H-M   'P 1'
#
loop_
_entity.id
_entity.type
_entity.pdbx_description
1 polymer ?
#
loop_
_entity_poly.entity_id
_entity_poly.type
_entity_poly.pdbx_seq_one_letter_code
_entity_poly.pdbx_strand_id
1 'polypeptide(L)' 'MFLAKAAQDINIETHVYSNTKDAPAKKYATKIYYGSFESYSKLVDFSKKVDVITYEFENVSVESLT' A
#
# COMPACT_ATOMS: atom_id res chain seq x y z
N MET A 1 4.81 3.38 6.01
CA MET A 1 4.82 2.85 7.39
C MET A 1 3.85 3.61 8.29
N PHE A 2 3.96 4.93 8.39
CA PHE A 2 3.17 5.74 9.33
C PHE A 2 1.66 5.73 9.07
N LEU A 3 1.24 5.67 7.79
CA LEU A 3 -0.18 5.54 7.43
C LEU A 3 -0.81 4.27 8.01
N ALA A 4 -0.15 3.12 7.85
CA ALA A 4 -0.65 1.85 8.37
C ALA A 4 -0.72 1.86 9.91
N LYS A 5 0.27 2.47 10.58
CA LYS A 5 0.26 2.60 12.04
C LYS A 5 -0.87 3.51 12.52
N ALA A 6 -1.03 4.70 11.93
CA ALA A 6 -2.09 5.63 12.30
C ALA A 6 -3.50 5.06 12.04
N ALA A 7 -3.70 4.36 10.92
CA ALA A 7 -4.96 3.70 10.61
C ALA A 7 -5.28 2.59 11.63
N GLN A 8 -4.28 1.81 12.05
CA GLN A 8 -4.44 0.82 13.11
C GLN A 8 -4.83 1.46 14.45
N ASP A 9 -4.27 2.63 14.81
CA ASP A 9 -4.59 3.35 16.05
C ASP A 9 -6.05 3.82 16.12
N ILE A 10 -6.73 3.94 14.97
CA ILE A 10 -8.16 4.28 14.87
C ILE A 10 -9.03 3.10 14.42
N ASN A 11 -8.57 1.86 14.61
CA ASN A 11 -9.30 0.62 14.32
C ASN A 11 -9.70 0.41 12.85
N ILE A 12 -8.93 0.95 11.90
CA ILE A 12 -9.11 0.64 10.48
C ILE A 12 -8.26 -0.59 10.10
N GLU A 13 -8.87 -1.57 9.42
CA GLU A 13 -8.13 -2.72 8.88
C GLU A 13 -7.17 -2.25 7.78
N THR A 14 -5.89 -2.59 7.90
CA THR A 14 -4.87 -2.12 6.96
C THR A 14 -4.34 -3.24 6.09
N HIS A 15 -4.47 -3.08 4.78
CA HIS A 15 -3.93 -4.00 3.78
C HIS A 15 -2.81 -3.26 3.05
N VAL A 16 -1.60 -3.83 3.06
CA VAL A 16 -0.44 -3.24 2.37
C VAL A 16 -0.07 -4.10 1.18
N TYR A 17 0.09 -3.47 0.02
CA TYR A 17 0.67 -4.10 -1.17
C TYR A 17 2.10 -3.59 -1.36
N SER A 18 3.06 -4.50 -1.57
CA SER A 18 4.46 -4.14 -1.78
C SER A 18 5.16 -5.04 -2.80
N ASN A 19 6.16 -4.51 -3.49
CA ASN A 19 7.04 -5.31 -4.35
C ASN A 19 8.20 -5.97 -3.58
N THR A 20 8.36 -5.72 -2.26
CA THR A 20 9.43 -6.27 -1.44
C THR A 20 8.92 -6.83 -0.12
N LYS A 21 9.52 -7.94 0.33
CA LYS A 21 9.25 -8.54 1.65
C LYS A 21 9.83 -7.73 2.81
N ASP A 22 10.69 -6.77 2.53
CA ASP A 22 11.32 -5.92 3.55
C ASP A 22 10.61 -4.59 3.79
N ALA A 23 9.39 -4.44 3.26
CA ALA A 23 8.57 -3.27 3.47
C ALA A 23 8.37 -2.96 4.97
N PRO A 24 8.77 -1.78 5.48
CA PRO A 24 8.64 -1.45 6.89
C PRO A 24 7.19 -1.48 7.40
N ALA A 25 6.24 -1.15 6.53
CA ALA A 25 4.80 -1.17 6.83
C ALA A 25 4.26 -2.57 7.18
N LYS A 26 4.98 -3.66 6.84
CA LYS A 26 4.58 -5.04 7.18
C LYS A 26 4.38 -5.28 8.66
N LYS A 27 5.06 -4.50 9.52
CA LYS A 27 4.95 -4.61 10.98
C LYS A 27 3.63 -4.09 11.54
N TYR A 28 2.94 -3.24 10.79
CA TYR A 28 1.73 -2.54 11.23
C TYR A 28 0.50 -2.91 10.40
N ALA A 29 0.69 -3.51 9.22
CA ALA A 29 -0.39 -3.97 8.36
C ALA A 29 -1.13 -5.16 8.97
N THR A 30 -2.46 -5.16 8.90
CA THR A 30 -3.28 -6.35 9.20
C THR A 30 -3.01 -7.47 8.19
N LYS A 31 -2.86 -7.13 6.91
CA LYS A 31 -2.51 -8.07 5.83
C LYS A 31 -1.49 -7.46 4.89
N ILE A 32 -0.59 -8.29 4.36
CA ILE A 32 0.39 -7.89 3.34
C ILE A 32 0.28 -8.74 2.08
N TYR A 33 0.37 -8.07 0.95
CA TYR A 33 0.30 -8.63 -0.39
C TYR A 33 1.57 -8.27 -1.15
N TYR A 34 2.02 -9.17 -2.01
CA TYR A 34 3.26 -8.98 -2.75
C TYR A 34 3.08 -9.06 -4.26
N GLY A 35 3.63 -8.09 -4.96
CA GLY A 35 3.73 -8.10 -6.41
C GLY A 35 4.31 -6.81 -6.97
N SER A 36 4.63 -6.81 -8.26
CA SER A 36 5.07 -5.61 -8.95
C SER A 36 3.96 -4.56 -8.94
N PHE A 37 4.34 -3.29 -8.78
CA PHE A 37 3.43 -2.15 -8.97
C PHE A 37 3.04 -1.95 -10.44
N GLU A 38 3.79 -2.54 -11.39
CA GLU A 38 3.46 -2.54 -12.83
C GLU A 38 2.44 -3.63 -13.21
N SER A 39 2.08 -4.52 -12.27
CA SER A 39 1.18 -5.64 -12.56
C SER A 39 -0.28 -5.22 -12.39
N TYR A 40 -0.89 -4.73 -13.46
CA TYR A 40 -2.30 -4.30 -13.48
C TYR A 40 -3.26 -5.35 -12.89
N SER A 41 -3.12 -6.62 -13.29
CA SER A 41 -3.98 -7.70 -12.80
C SER A 41 -3.88 -7.88 -11.28
N LYS A 42 -2.67 -7.87 -10.73
CA LYS A 42 -2.46 -7.99 -9.28
C LYS A 42 -2.99 -6.79 -8.51
N LEU A 43 -2.85 -5.58 -9.06
CA LEU A 43 -3.41 -4.37 -8.46
C LEU A 43 -4.94 -4.38 -8.46
N VAL A 44 -5.56 -4.86 -9.54
CA VAL A 44 -7.02 -5.05 -9.63
C VAL A 44 -7.50 -6.11 -8.64
N ASP A 45 -6.75 -7.19 -8.45
CA ASP A 45 -7.13 -8.21 -7.47
C ASP A 45 -6.94 -7.72 -6.03
N PHE A 46 -5.94 -6.88 -5.77
CA PHE A 46 -5.76 -6.19 -4.49
C PHE A 46 -6.88 -5.18 -4.23
N SER A 47 -7.28 -4.39 -5.22
CA SER A 47 -8.32 -3.35 -5.03
C SER A 47 -9.67 -3.94 -4.64
N LYS A 48 -9.99 -5.15 -5.10
CA LYS A 48 -11.21 -5.88 -4.69
C LYS A 48 -11.20 -6.33 -3.22
N LYS A 49 -10.10 -6.16 -2.48
CA LYS A 49 -9.95 -6.59 -1.07
C LYS A 49 -10.13 -5.46 -0.06
N VAL A 50 -10.27 -4.22 -0.53
CA VAL A 50 -10.27 -3.02 0.30
C VAL A 50 -11.37 -2.07 -0.14
N ASP A 51 -11.92 -1.31 0.79
CA ASP A 51 -12.96 -0.31 0.51
C ASP A 51 -12.36 1.00 -0.03
N VAL A 52 -11.15 1.35 0.41
CA VAL A 52 -10.44 2.58 0.06
C VAL A 52 -8.96 2.29 -0.16
N ILE A 53 -8.37 2.92 -1.18
CA ILE A 53 -6.95 2.81 -1.49
C ILE A 53 -6.29 4.18 -1.33
N THR A 54 -5.12 4.18 -0.71
CA THR A 54 -4.17 5.28 -0.70
C THR A 54 -2.78 4.74 -1.01
N TYR A 55 -1.84 5.61 -1.33
CA TYR A 55 -0.46 5.26 -1.64
C TYR A 55 0.50 6.20 -0.92
N GLU A 56 1.63 5.65 -0.49
CA GLU A 56 2.69 6.37 0.22
C GLU A 56 3.83 6.64 -0.76
N PHE A 57 3.88 7.84 -1.33
CA PHE A 57 5.03 8.29 -2.13
C PHE A 57 5.30 9.79 -1.87
N GLU A 58 6.48 10.11 -1.34
CA GLU A 58 7.01 11.49 -1.24
C GLU A 58 7.87 11.89 -2.45
N ASN A 59 8.24 10.96 -3.33
CA ASN A 59 9.13 11.20 -4.48
C ASN A 59 8.47 10.81 -5.81
N VAL A 60 7.35 11.45 -6.15
CA VAL A 60 6.95 11.54 -7.56
C VAL A 60 7.74 12.72 -8.13
N SER A 61 8.57 12.51 -9.16
CA SER A 61 9.17 13.64 -9.88
C SER A 61 8.03 14.51 -10.41
N VAL A 62 8.03 15.79 -10.03
CA VAL A 62 7.08 16.79 -10.56
C VAL A 62 7.15 16.84 -12.09
N GLU A 63 8.30 16.50 -12.68
CA GLU A 63 8.51 16.45 -14.14
C GLU A 63 7.69 15.33 -14.80
N SER A 64 7.34 14.27 -14.08
CA SER A 64 6.46 13.19 -14.57
C SER A 64 4.97 13.58 -14.59
N LEU A 65 4.64 14.80 -14.15
CA LEU A 65 3.29 15.38 -14.14
C LEU A 65 3.08 16.40 -15.28
N THR A 66 4.03 16.54 -16.21
CA THR A 66 3.97 17.41 -17.40
C THR A 66 4.04 16.61 -18.69
#